data_AF-A0A9C8K727-F1
#
_entry.id   AF-A0A9C8K727-F1
#
_cell.length_a   1.000
_cell.length_b   1.000
_cell.length_c   1.000
_cell.angle_alpha   90.00
_cell.angle_beta   90.00
_cell.angle_gamma   90.00
#
_symmetry.space_group_name_H-M   'P 1'
#
loop_
_entity.id
_entity.type
_entity.pdbx_description
1 polymer ?
#
loop_
_entity_poly.entity_id
_entity_poly.type
_entity_poly.pdbx_seq_one_letter_code
_entity_poly.pdbx_strand_id
1 'polypeptide(L)'
;MLKVGVLGAGHLGKIHLRLLDTSGKYDLIGFYDADSEIGRAVAKEFGYTFFNDIDKLIEAVDVIDIVTPTLSHFECAKKAMVRGKHVFIEKPITTTYDEATALLDLEIKHKVKGQVGHVERFNPAFSAVKNQIQQPMFIESHRLAEFNPRGTDVPVVLDLMIHDI
;
A
#
# COMPACT_ATOMS: atom_id res chain seq x y z
N MET A 1 15.39 -11.49 7.46
CA MET A 1 14.07 -11.05 6.97
C MET A 1 13.80 -9.66 7.54
N LEU A 2 13.15 -8.78 6.78
CA LEU A 2 12.75 -7.48 7.29
C LEU A 2 11.47 -7.63 8.11
N LYS A 3 11.39 -6.96 9.25
CA LYS A 3 10.16 -6.91 10.04
C LYS A 3 9.15 -6.00 9.36
N VAL A 4 7.94 -6.49 9.15
CA VAL A 4 6.87 -5.74 8.48
C VAL A 4 5.66 -5.60 9.39
N GLY A 5 5.03 -4.43 9.35
CA GLY A 5 3.73 -4.16 9.95
C GLY A 5 2.74 -3.64 8.92
N VAL A 6 1.46 -3.98 9.06
CA VAL A 6 0.40 -3.50 8.16
C VAL A 6 -0.47 -2.46 8.85
N LEU A 7 -0.70 -1.33 8.19
CA LEU A 7 -1.68 -0.33 8.60
C LEU A 7 -2.95 -0.48 7.75
N GLY A 8 -4.06 -0.82 8.39
CA GLY A 8 -5.33 -1.11 7.74
C GLY A 8 -5.56 -2.61 7.55
N ALA A 9 -6.62 -3.15 8.14
CA ALA A 9 -7.03 -4.55 8.06
C ALA A 9 -8.42 -4.73 7.43
N GLY A 10 -8.79 -3.78 6.55
CA GLY A 10 -9.94 -3.90 5.66
C GLY A 10 -9.78 -5.02 4.63
N HIS A 11 -10.62 -5.02 3.58
CA HIS A 11 -10.63 -6.10 2.59
C HIS A 11 -9.25 -6.38 1.97
N LEU A 12 -8.57 -5.34 1.46
CA LEU A 12 -7.21 -5.47 0.92
C LEU A 12 -6.18 -5.75 2.02
N GLY A 13 -6.30 -5.11 3.18
CA GLY A 13 -5.40 -5.33 4.32
C GLY A 13 -5.29 -6.81 4.73
N LYS A 14 -6.42 -7.54 4.76
CA LYS A 14 -6.42 -8.99 5.02
C LYS A 14 -5.65 -9.79 3.96
N ILE A 15 -5.69 -9.36 2.70
CA ILE A 15 -4.94 -10.01 1.61
C ILE A 15 -3.43 -9.74 1.81
N HIS A 16 -3.05 -8.50 2.11
CA HIS A 16 -1.66 -8.13 2.37
C HIS A 16 -1.08 -8.90 3.56
N LEU A 17 -1.82 -8.98 4.68
CA LEU A 17 -1.42 -9.76 5.85
C LEU A 17 -1.09 -11.21 5.49
N ARG A 18 -1.99 -11.88 4.76
CA ARG A 18 -1.76 -13.26 4.30
C ARG A 18 -0.55 -13.39 3.36
N LEU A 19 -0.38 -12.45 2.43
CA LEU A 19 0.74 -12.49 1.48
C LEU A 19 2.09 -12.23 2.17
N LEU A 20 2.11 -11.35 3.17
CA LEU A 20 3.31 -11.09 3.97
C LEU A 20 3.65 -12.27 4.88
N ASP A 21 2.66 -12.88 5.52
CA ASP A 21 2.83 -14.07 6.38
C ASP A 21 3.40 -15.27 5.60
N THR A 22 2.96 -15.45 4.35
CA THR A 22 3.45 -16.51 3.47
C THR A 22 4.78 -16.18 2.77
N SER A 23 5.29 -14.95 2.92
CA SER A 23 6.51 -14.51 2.25
C SER A 23 7.76 -14.91 3.01
N GLY A 24 8.66 -15.66 2.36
CA GLY A 24 9.99 -15.95 2.92
C GLY A 24 10.93 -14.74 3.05
N LYS A 25 10.48 -13.52 2.71
CA LYS A 25 11.28 -12.28 2.76
C LYS A 25 11.00 -11.43 3.99
N TYR A 26 9.80 -11.56 4.58
CA TYR A 26 9.31 -10.68 5.63
C TYR A 26 8.91 -11.45 6.89
N ASP A 27 9.18 -10.84 8.03
CA ASP A 27 8.70 -11.30 9.34
C ASP A 27 7.50 -10.42 9.72
N LEU A 28 6.28 -10.97 9.64
CA LEU A 28 5.05 -10.23 9.93
C LEU A 28 4.89 -10.06 11.44
N ILE A 29 5.20 -8.86 11.93
CA ILE A 29 5.15 -8.55 13.37
C ILE A 29 3.72 -8.32 13.84
N GLY A 30 2.88 -7.74 12.99
CA GLY A 30 1.50 -7.47 13.32
C GLY A 30 0.88 -6.38 12.47
N PHE A 31 -0.24 -5.87 12.94
CA PHE A 31 -1.02 -4.88 12.20
C PHE A 31 -1.77 -3.94 13.13
N TYR A 32 -2.18 -2.79 12.59
CA TYR A 32 -3.00 -1.80 13.24
C TYR A 32 -4.21 -1.49 12.36
N ASP A 33 -5.35 -1.24 12.99
CA ASP A 33 -6.54 -0.69 12.34
C ASP A 33 -7.12 0.40 13.25
N ALA A 34 -7.63 1.47 12.65
CA ALA A 34 -8.27 2.56 13.38
C ALA A 34 -9.59 2.10 14.03
N ASP A 35 -10.26 1.13 13.43
CA ASP A 35 -11.40 0.45 14.04
C ASP A 35 -10.91 -0.75 14.87
N SER A 36 -10.92 -0.57 16.18
CA SER A 36 -10.44 -1.59 17.12
C SER A 36 -11.30 -2.87 17.14
N GLU A 37 -12.58 -2.80 16.73
CA GLU A 37 -13.44 -3.98 16.60
C GLU A 37 -13.02 -4.81 15.38
N ILE A 38 -12.78 -4.16 14.24
CA ILE A 38 -12.20 -4.81 13.05
C ILE A 38 -10.85 -5.43 13.42
N GLY A 39 -9.99 -4.68 14.09
CA GLY A 39 -8.68 -5.14 14.54
C GLY A 39 -8.74 -6.40 15.40
N ARG A 40 -9.58 -6.40 16.44
CA ARG A 40 -9.79 -7.57 17.31
C ARG A 40 -10.38 -8.76 16.56
N ALA A 41 -11.33 -8.53 15.65
CA ALA A 41 -11.95 -9.59 14.86
C ALA A 41 -10.92 -10.27 13.95
N VAL A 42 -10.10 -9.49 13.24
CA VAL A 42 -9.03 -10.02 12.35
C VAL A 42 -7.98 -10.79 13.16
N ALA A 43 -7.55 -10.27 14.31
CA ALA A 43 -6.61 -10.98 15.17
C ALA A 43 -7.17 -12.32 15.66
N LYS A 44 -8.45 -12.35 16.05
CA LYS A 44 -9.13 -13.59 16.48
C LYS A 44 -9.31 -14.58 15.33
N GLU A 45 -9.62 -14.10 14.14
CA GLU A 45 -9.91 -14.94 12.96
C GLU A 45 -8.63 -15.56 12.37
N PHE A 46 -7.56 -14.77 12.25
CA PHE A 46 -6.35 -15.17 11.53
C PHE A 46 -5.13 -15.40 12.42
N GLY A 47 -5.18 -15.01 13.71
CA GLY A 47 -4.07 -15.20 14.65
C GLY A 47 -2.95 -14.15 14.56
N TYR A 48 -3.11 -13.10 13.74
CA TYR A 48 -2.13 -12.02 13.65
C TYR A 48 -2.11 -11.14 14.91
N THR A 49 -0.94 -10.60 15.25
CA THR A 49 -0.79 -9.66 16.38
C THR A 49 -1.43 -8.31 16.05
N PHE A 50 -2.50 -7.95 16.75
CA PHE A 50 -3.10 -6.62 16.67
C PHE A 50 -2.42 -5.64 17.64
N PHE A 51 -1.96 -4.51 17.10
CA PHE A 51 -1.48 -3.36 17.84
C PHE A 51 -2.62 -2.37 17.99
N ASN A 52 -2.93 -1.97 19.23
CA ASN A 52 -3.94 -0.94 19.52
C ASN A 52 -3.40 0.48 19.40
N ASP A 53 -2.13 0.62 19.01
CA ASP A 53 -1.41 1.88 18.91
C ASP A 53 -0.50 1.82 17.68
N ILE A 54 -0.76 2.71 16.73
CA ILE A 54 -0.01 2.83 15.48
C ILE A 54 1.47 3.13 15.74
N ASP A 55 1.81 3.93 16.75
CA ASP A 55 3.19 4.30 17.06
C ASP A 55 3.99 3.08 17.51
N LYS A 56 3.40 2.24 18.37
CA LYS A 56 4.04 1.01 18.84
C LYS A 56 4.31 0.03 17.71
N LEU A 57 3.39 -0.08 16.74
CA LEU A 57 3.62 -0.93 15.57
C LEU A 57 4.77 -0.37 14.72
N ILE A 58 4.76 0.93 14.42
CA ILE A 58 5.80 1.58 13.63
C ILE A 58 7.17 1.41 14.27
N GLU A 59 7.27 1.52 15.60
CA GLU A 59 8.52 1.33 16.33
C GLU A 59 9.06 -0.11 16.23
N ALA A 60 8.17 -1.11 16.19
CA ALA A 60 8.52 -2.53 16.24
C ALA A 60 9.01 -3.13 14.90
N VAL A 61 8.89 -2.41 13.78
CA VAL A 61 9.11 -2.96 12.43
C VAL A 61 10.15 -2.17 11.63
N ASP A 62 10.64 -2.74 10.53
CA ASP A 62 11.56 -2.07 9.59
C ASP A 62 10.79 -1.45 8.41
N VAL A 63 9.66 -2.07 8.04
CA VAL A 63 8.81 -1.71 6.90
C VAL A 63 7.36 -1.59 7.34
N ILE A 64 6.67 -0.56 6.85
CA ILE A 64 5.24 -0.38 7.03
C ILE A 64 4.52 -0.53 5.68
N ASP A 65 3.56 -1.43 5.62
CA ASP A 65 2.64 -1.63 4.49
C ASP A 65 1.33 -0.90 4.78
N ILE A 66 1.04 0.16 4.01
CA ILE A 66 -0.07 1.09 4.24
C ILE A 66 -1.21 0.74 3.28
N VAL A 67 -2.26 0.15 3.85
CA VAL A 67 -3.47 -0.32 3.17
C VAL A 67 -4.71 0.30 3.83
N THR A 68 -4.59 1.57 4.24
CA THR A 68 -5.66 2.37 4.83
C THR A 68 -6.48 3.08 3.74
N PRO A 69 -7.56 3.81 4.05
CA PRO A 69 -8.16 4.73 3.09
C PRO A 69 -7.16 5.79 2.60
N THR A 70 -7.30 6.25 1.36
CA THR A 70 -6.42 7.25 0.73
C THR A 70 -6.21 8.50 1.56
N LEU A 71 -7.27 8.98 2.23
CA LEU A 71 -7.25 10.18 3.08
C LEU A 71 -6.22 10.10 4.21
N SER A 72 -5.84 8.89 4.64
CA SER A 72 -4.85 8.68 5.70
C SER A 72 -3.47 8.27 5.21
N HIS A 73 -3.26 8.05 3.90
CA HIS A 73 -1.98 7.60 3.35
C HIS A 73 -0.83 8.55 3.71
N PHE A 74 -1.01 9.85 3.46
CA PHE A 74 0.04 10.85 3.67
C PHE A 74 0.53 10.86 5.12
N GLU A 75 -0.39 11.01 6.08
CA GLU A 75 -0.01 11.09 7.49
C GLU A 75 0.55 9.77 8.03
N CYS A 76 0.04 8.61 7.60
CA CYS A 76 0.61 7.31 7.96
C CYS A 76 2.04 7.15 7.42
N ALA A 77 2.25 7.46 6.14
CA ALA A 77 3.54 7.35 5.47
C ALA A 77 4.57 8.29 6.09
N LYS A 78 4.22 9.58 6.22
CA LYS A 78 5.04 10.58 6.88
C LYS A 78 5.45 10.13 8.29
N LYS A 79 4.50 9.63 9.09
CA LYS A 79 4.73 9.16 10.46
C LYS A 79 5.71 7.98 10.53
N ALA A 80 5.68 7.08 9.55
CA ALA A 80 6.63 5.97 9.43
C ALA A 80 8.01 6.43 8.92
N MET A 81 8.05 7.22 7.85
CA MET A 81 9.28 7.68 7.21
C MET A 81 10.13 8.57 8.12
N VAL A 82 9.51 9.46 8.91
CA VAL A 82 10.25 10.30 9.87
C VAL A 82 10.95 9.50 10.97
N ARG A 83 10.47 8.26 11.22
CA ARG A 83 11.08 7.28 12.13
C ARG A 83 12.05 6.33 11.44
N GLY A 84 12.43 6.64 10.19
CA GLY A 84 13.39 5.86 9.42
C GLY A 84 12.83 4.52 8.92
N LYS A 85 11.51 4.36 8.81
CA LYS A 85 10.89 3.13 8.31
C LYS A 85 10.68 3.19 6.80
N HIS A 86 10.93 2.08 6.12
CA HIS A 86 10.54 1.95 4.73
C HIS A 86 9.01 1.85 4.62
N VAL A 87 8.44 2.34 3.53
CA VAL A 87 6.99 2.33 3.32
C VAL A 87 6.60 1.70 2.00
N PHE A 88 5.60 0.84 2.04
CA PHE A 88 4.77 0.50 0.89
C PHE A 88 3.42 1.19 1.09
N ILE A 89 2.88 1.83 0.06
CA ILE A 89 1.63 2.58 0.12
C ILE A 89 0.72 2.10 -0.99
N GLU A 90 -0.49 1.68 -0.66
CA GLU A 90 -1.48 1.39 -1.69
C GLU A 90 -1.81 2.61 -2.54
N LYS A 91 -2.28 2.35 -3.76
CA LYS A 91 -2.68 3.43 -4.67
C LYS A 91 -4.06 3.99 -4.28
N PRO A 92 -4.33 5.27 -4.60
CA PRO A 92 -3.38 6.29 -5.03
C PRO A 92 -2.47 6.72 -3.87
N ILE A 93 -1.25 7.18 -4.18
CA ILE A 93 -0.21 7.47 -3.16
C ILE A 93 -0.69 8.45 -2.07
N THR A 94 -1.38 9.52 -2.45
CA THR A 94 -1.90 10.60 -1.59
C THR A 94 -3.12 11.24 -2.25
N THR A 95 -3.75 12.19 -1.57
CA THR A 95 -4.93 12.91 -2.10
C THR A 95 -4.53 14.09 -3.00
N THR A 96 -3.37 14.69 -2.73
CA THR A 96 -2.86 15.84 -3.49
C THR A 96 -1.42 15.61 -3.97
N TYR A 97 -1.03 16.35 -5.01
CA TYR A 97 0.32 16.36 -5.54
C TYR A 97 1.36 16.89 -4.52
N ASP A 98 1.00 17.90 -3.73
CA ASP A 98 1.89 18.49 -2.74
C ASP A 98 2.20 17.49 -1.62
N GLU A 99 1.21 16.70 -1.18
CA GLU A 99 1.42 15.59 -0.25
C GLU A 99 2.38 14.55 -0.82
N ALA A 100 2.20 14.15 -2.09
CA ALA A 100 3.09 13.18 -2.75
C ALA A 100 4.54 13.71 -2.81
N THR A 101 4.70 14.98 -3.19
CA THR A 101 6.01 15.64 -3.26
C THR A 101 6.69 15.68 -1.89
N ALA A 102 5.93 16.00 -0.83
CA ALA A 102 6.44 16.00 0.52
C ALA A 102 6.89 14.59 0.99
N LEU A 103 6.24 13.51 0.54
CA LEU A 103 6.72 12.15 0.83
C LEU A 103 8.04 11.83 0.13
N LEU A 104 8.25 12.31 -1.10
CA LEU A 104 9.53 12.15 -1.81
C LEU A 104 10.67 12.86 -1.07
N ASP A 105 10.42 14.07 -0.58
CA ASP A 105 11.40 14.82 0.22
C ASP A 105 11.75 14.07 1.51
N LEU A 106 10.77 13.45 2.17
CA LEU A 106 10.99 12.61 3.36
C LEU A 106 11.78 11.34 3.03
N GLU A 107 11.53 10.71 1.88
CA GLU A 107 12.29 9.53 1.43
C GLU A 107 13.78 9.85 1.35
N ILE A 108 14.12 10.95 0.68
CA ILE A 108 15.50 11.42 0.51
C ILE A 108 16.10 11.81 1.87
N LYS A 109 15.38 12.61 2.65
CA LYS A 109 15.86 13.15 3.93
C LYS A 109 16.16 12.05 4.95
N HIS A 110 15.26 11.08 5.08
CA HIS A 110 15.36 10.01 6.07
C HIS A 110 16.08 8.76 5.52
N LYS A 111 16.49 8.78 4.25
CA LYS A 111 17.20 7.68 3.57
C LYS A 111 16.44 6.35 3.63
N VAL A 112 15.11 6.45 3.56
CA VAL A 112 14.22 5.30 3.52
C VAL A 112 13.86 4.96 2.07
N LYS A 113 12.96 4.00 1.88
CA LYS A 113 12.45 3.61 0.56
C LYS A 113 10.94 3.74 0.59
N GLY A 114 10.37 4.36 -0.43
CA GLY A 114 8.95 4.39 -0.69
C GLY A 114 8.61 3.55 -1.91
N GLN A 115 7.55 2.76 -1.83
CA GLN A 115 6.98 2.07 -2.99
C GLN A 115 5.47 2.24 -3.01
N VAL A 116 4.91 2.50 -4.19
CA VAL A 116 3.46 2.57 -4.40
C VAL A 116 2.96 1.25 -4.99
N GLY A 117 1.76 0.82 -4.57
CA GLY A 117 1.07 -0.42 -4.96
C GLY A 117 0.56 -0.48 -6.39
N HIS A 118 1.37 -0.13 -7.39
CA HIS A 118 1.03 -0.32 -8.82
C HIS A 118 1.20 -1.80 -9.24
N VAL A 119 0.33 -2.67 -8.72
CA VAL A 119 0.40 -4.13 -8.90
C VAL A 119 0.44 -4.58 -10.36
N GLU A 120 -0.24 -3.87 -11.27
CA GLU A 120 -0.28 -4.24 -12.70
C GLU A 120 1.11 -4.21 -13.37
N ARG A 121 2.08 -3.47 -12.83
CA ARG A 121 3.49 -3.51 -13.30
C ARG A 121 4.16 -4.87 -13.08
N PHE A 122 3.57 -5.69 -12.20
CA PHE A 122 4.00 -7.04 -11.87
C PHE A 122 3.06 -8.11 -12.44
N ASN A 123 2.07 -7.72 -13.23
CA ASN A 123 1.19 -8.67 -13.92
C ASN A 123 2.05 -9.62 -14.78
N PRO A 124 1.90 -10.96 -14.65
CA PRO A 124 2.69 -11.92 -15.42
C PRO A 124 2.59 -11.71 -16.93
N ALA A 125 1.40 -11.33 -17.43
CA ALA A 125 1.19 -11.05 -18.84
C ALA A 125 2.03 -9.85 -19.30
N PHE A 126 1.99 -8.75 -18.54
CA PHE A 126 2.81 -7.57 -18.82
C PHE A 126 4.31 -7.89 -18.71
N SER A 127 4.72 -8.61 -17.65
CA SER A 127 6.12 -8.98 -17.41
C SER A 127 6.70 -9.88 -18.52
N ALA A 128 5.88 -10.73 -19.14
CA ALA A 128 6.30 -11.61 -20.23
C ALA A 128 6.60 -10.84 -21.54
N VAL A 129 5.91 -9.73 -21.78
CA VAL A 129 5.99 -8.98 -23.05
C VAL A 129 6.74 -7.66 -22.96
N LYS A 130 6.91 -7.08 -21.76
CA LYS A 130 7.46 -5.72 -21.60
C LYS A 130 8.81 -5.48 -22.28
N ASN A 131 9.70 -6.48 -22.29
CA ASN A 131 11.04 -6.35 -22.92
C ASN A 131 11.00 -6.48 -24.45
N GLN A 132 9.87 -6.92 -25.01
CA GLN A 132 9.63 -7.03 -26.45
C GLN A 132 9.08 -5.72 -27.03
N ILE A 133 8.50 -4.87 -26.18
CA ILE A 133 7.92 -3.57 -26.54
C ILE A 133 9.01 -2.50 -26.39
N GLN A 134 9.74 -2.18 -27.46
CA GLN A 134 10.86 -1.22 -27.41
C GLN A 134 10.47 0.16 -27.91
N GLN A 135 9.83 0.23 -29.08
CA GLN A 135 9.45 1.47 -29.75
C GLN A 135 8.07 1.32 -30.40
N PRO A 136 7.00 1.17 -29.60
CA PRO A 136 5.66 1.07 -30.14
C PRO A 136 5.33 2.36 -30.90
N MET A 137 4.87 2.24 -32.14
CA MET A 137 4.36 3.39 -32.91
C MET A 137 3.03 3.91 -32.37
N PHE A 138 2.27 3.04 -31.70
CA PHE A 138 0.94 3.33 -31.19
C PHE A 138 0.66 2.47 -29.95
N ILE A 139 0.02 3.07 -28.94
CA ILE A 139 -0.45 2.39 -27.73
C ILE A 139 -1.90 2.81 -27.53
N GLU A 140 -2.78 1.83 -27.37
CA GLU A 140 -4.18 2.03 -27.03
C GLU A 140 -4.54 1.11 -25.88
N SER A 141 -5.22 1.66 -24.87
CA SER A 141 -5.69 0.93 -23.70
C SER A 141 -7.15 1.22 -23.46
N HIS A 142 -7.94 0.17 -23.33
CA HIS A 142 -9.38 0.25 -23.05
C HIS A 142 -9.63 -0.44 -21.71
N ARG A 143 -10.06 0.33 -20.71
CA ARG A 143 -10.51 -0.21 -19.42
C ARG A 143 -12.02 -0.17 -19.34
N LEU A 144 -12.62 -1.35 -19.35
CA LEU A 144 -14.06 -1.52 -19.23
C LEU A 144 -14.36 -2.15 -17.87
N ALA A 145 -15.23 -1.50 -17.10
CA ALA A 145 -15.72 -2.01 -15.83
C ALA A 145 -17.19 -1.62 -15.67
N GLU A 146 -17.96 -2.49 -15.03
CA GLU A 146 -19.30 -2.13 -14.57
C GLU A 146 -19.20 -1.07 -13.47
N PHE A 147 -20.20 -0.19 -13.38
CA PHE A 147 -20.25 0.80 -12.31
C PHE A 147 -20.36 0.10 -10.95
N ASN A 148 -19.43 0.41 -10.05
CA ASN A 148 -19.46 -0.06 -8.68
C ASN A 148 -19.82 1.11 -7.75
N PRO A 149 -20.88 1.00 -6.92
CA PRO A 149 -21.26 2.08 -6.00
C PRO A 149 -20.28 2.24 -4.82
N ARG A 150 -19.28 1.37 -4.65
CA ARG A 150 -18.20 1.53 -3.66
C ARG A 150 -17.07 2.38 -4.23
N GLY A 151 -16.47 3.25 -3.41
CA GLY A 151 -15.30 4.06 -3.80
C GLY A 151 -15.63 5.36 -4.53
N THR A 152 -16.87 5.87 -4.41
CA THR A 152 -17.31 7.12 -5.06
C THR A 152 -16.62 8.38 -4.51
N ASP A 153 -15.86 8.25 -3.44
CA ASP A 153 -15.03 9.28 -2.84
C ASP A 153 -13.72 9.52 -3.60
N VAL A 154 -13.34 8.62 -4.53
CA VAL A 154 -12.15 8.75 -5.38
C VAL A 154 -12.56 8.84 -6.86
N PRO A 155 -12.04 9.82 -7.63
CA PRO A 155 -12.34 9.92 -9.06
C PRO A 155 -11.92 8.66 -9.82
N VAL A 156 -12.68 8.27 -10.85
CA VAL A 156 -12.39 7.10 -11.71
C VAL A 156 -10.97 7.13 -12.31
N VAL A 157 -10.42 8.32 -12.51
CA VAL A 157 -9.03 8.49 -12.97
C VAL A 157 -8.02 7.95 -11.94
N LEU A 158 -8.22 8.28 -10.67
CA LEU A 158 -7.30 7.88 -9.59
C LEU A 158 -7.59 6.48 -9.05
N ASP A 159 -8.79 5.95 -9.27
CA ASP A 159 -9.14 4.59 -8.86
C ASP A 159 -8.82 3.55 -9.95
N LEU A 160 -9.26 3.78 -11.18
CA LEU A 160 -9.17 2.79 -12.26
C LEU A 160 -8.08 3.12 -13.30
N MET A 161 -8.09 4.35 -13.83
CA MET A 161 -7.19 4.73 -14.94
C MET A 161 -5.72 4.77 -14.52
N ILE A 162 -5.43 5.01 -13.24
CA ILE A 162 -4.05 5.03 -12.70
C ILE A 162 -3.31 3.69 -12.87
N HIS A 163 -4.02 2.60 -13.14
CA HIS A 163 -3.41 1.31 -13.47
C HIS A 163 -2.88 1.27 -14.92
N ASP A 164 -3.40 2.12 -15.80
CA ASP A 164 -3.08 2.17 -17.23
C ASP A 164 -2.07 3.27 -17.58
N ILE A 165 -1.87 4.25 -16.69
CA ILE A 165 -0.91 5.37 -16.82
C ILE A 165 0.46 4.97 -16.28
#